data_AF-A0A6A0ID21-F1
#
_entry.id   AF-A0A6A0ID21-F1
#
_cell.length_a   1.000
_cell.length_b   1.000
_cell.length_c   1.000
_cell.angle_alpha   90.00
_cell.angle_beta   90.00
_cell.angle_gamma   90.00
#
_symmetry.space_group_name_H-M   'P 1'
#
loop_
_entity.id
_entity.type
_entity.pdbx_description
1 polymer ?
#
loop_
_entity_poly.entity_id
_entity_poly.type
_entity_poly.pdbx_seq_one_letter_code
_entity_poly.pdbx_strand_id
1 'polypeptide(L)'
;MCLQPSAIRPWQKWHWAGDQIFRDTVVPAHRLVPRTRITGYDIDIREYVAFAGNAVVRHLLDELLERLPAADQARFVRHRIGDFDFRVETVCELFSAFRHEPDPRGYDTWYFPEETIVRGGGDCEDLAFLLAALLEAAGISRGCLRVALGNIVDHANDGEPRGHAWVVYQDEPGAWRLLEPMTLVKNTPREPKGSRGSGRGVRRFADVEYVPLFVFNGDHLWTVRSQHNPAPSSFADWVEARKDLARQRPAFAASEHAHIFDDALKGMAAGDLRRVKAVSLWQDVDTLVYDPRDHFDFAYVQEGWLRILDRLLTKDLSDFAKALHAVGDFYAHTYWGYFTAKPGGGALPLWTPAAPPNTSGFAYDFSGFEEIPGCALGAVKEHPDPVAAAAKWKGRLISGQWWRWYSTYPDDLEADLPERRCLPDHDDVAVDKPAGRNALSDERGYSRQFALRKEAATRHIKQIYAAW
;
A
#
# COMPACT_ATOMS: atom_id res chain seq x y z
N MET A 1 6.58 0.74 -5.96
CA MET A 1 7.91 0.95 -5.42
C MET A 1 8.05 0.05 -4.22
N CYS A 2 9.02 -0.84 -4.30
CA CYS A 2 9.22 -1.92 -3.34
C CYS A 2 9.83 -1.47 -2.02
N LEU A 3 10.54 -0.34 -1.95
CA LEU A 3 10.87 0.29 -0.66
C LEU A 3 9.57 0.79 -0.01
N GLN A 4 8.91 -0.10 0.71
CA GLN A 4 7.70 0.16 1.47
C GLN A 4 8.12 0.58 2.87
N PRO A 5 8.08 1.89 3.19
CA PRO A 5 8.30 2.36 4.55
C PRO A 5 7.11 2.02 5.46
N SER A 6 5.96 1.69 4.86
CA SER A 6 4.86 1.10 5.59
C SER A 6 5.26 -0.29 6.04
N ALA A 7 4.96 -0.59 7.29
CA ALA A 7 5.14 -1.92 7.83
C ALA A 7 3.85 -2.76 7.69
N ILE A 8 2.89 -2.30 6.85
CA ILE A 8 1.69 -3.04 6.51
C ILE A 8 1.98 -4.07 5.42
N ARG A 9 1.57 -5.31 5.67
CA ARG A 9 1.68 -6.44 4.75
C ARG A 9 0.79 -6.23 3.53
N PRO A 10 1.15 -6.83 2.37
CA PRO A 10 0.39 -6.67 1.14
C PRO A 10 -1.09 -7.02 1.32
N TRP A 11 -1.95 -6.01 1.13
CA TRP A 11 -3.41 -6.16 1.19
C TRP A 11 -3.99 -6.64 -0.15
N GLN A 12 -3.23 -6.54 -1.24
CA GLN A 12 -3.61 -6.95 -2.59
C GLN A 12 -3.83 -8.46 -2.72
N LYS A 13 -3.33 -9.25 -1.77
CA LYS A 13 -3.52 -10.72 -1.75
C LYS A 13 -4.98 -11.15 -1.52
N TRP A 14 -5.83 -10.24 -1.04
CA TRP A 14 -7.23 -10.53 -0.76
C TRP A 14 -8.10 -10.30 -2.00
N HIS A 15 -9.12 -11.14 -2.18
CA HIS A 15 -10.09 -10.98 -3.26
C HIS A 15 -11.16 -9.94 -2.87
N TRP A 16 -10.82 -8.65 -3.00
CA TRP A 16 -11.66 -7.52 -2.60
C TRP A 16 -12.99 -7.41 -3.36
N ALA A 17 -13.10 -8.03 -4.54
CA ALA A 17 -14.38 -8.18 -5.23
C ALA A 17 -15.37 -9.08 -4.47
N GLY A 18 -14.88 -9.87 -3.50
CA GLY A 18 -15.62 -10.84 -2.70
C GLY A 18 -15.47 -12.27 -3.24
N ASP A 19 -15.36 -13.26 -2.36
CA ASP A 19 -15.26 -14.68 -2.76
C ASP A 19 -16.63 -15.32 -2.94
N GLN A 20 -17.58 -14.96 -2.08
CA GLN A 20 -18.94 -15.52 -2.11
C GLN A 20 -19.93 -14.48 -1.61
N ILE A 21 -21.03 -14.29 -2.35
CA ILE A 21 -22.16 -13.47 -1.90
C ILE A 21 -22.76 -14.12 -0.66
N PHE A 22 -22.75 -13.37 0.44
CA PHE A 22 -23.39 -13.75 1.69
C PHE A 22 -24.81 -13.17 1.72
N ARG A 23 -25.80 -14.04 1.86
CA ARG A 23 -27.22 -13.66 1.69
C ARG A 23 -27.85 -13.08 2.95
N ASP A 24 -27.34 -13.45 4.10
CA ASP A 24 -27.87 -13.02 5.38
C ASP A 24 -27.18 -11.72 5.82
N THR A 25 -27.83 -10.60 5.48
CA THR A 25 -27.32 -9.24 5.69
C THR A 25 -27.96 -8.55 6.89
N VAL A 26 -28.92 -9.21 7.55
CA VAL A 26 -29.69 -8.62 8.64
C VAL A 26 -28.97 -8.88 9.96
N VAL A 27 -28.75 -7.81 10.72
CA VAL A 27 -28.09 -7.84 12.03
C VAL A 27 -28.93 -7.11 13.08
N PRO A 28 -28.76 -7.44 14.37
CA PRO A 28 -29.38 -6.65 15.42
C PRO A 28 -28.79 -5.23 15.42
N ALA A 29 -29.64 -4.22 15.28
CA ALA A 29 -29.24 -2.84 15.32
C ALA A 29 -28.81 -2.45 16.73
N HIS A 30 -27.54 -2.10 16.91
CA HIS A 30 -27.00 -1.65 18.20
C HIS A 30 -27.31 -0.17 18.49
N ARG A 31 -28.49 0.30 18.07
CA ARG A 31 -28.99 1.67 18.27
C ARG A 31 -30.31 1.70 19.03
N LEU A 32 -30.50 2.77 19.79
CA LEU A 32 -31.75 3.07 20.48
C LEU A 32 -32.77 3.64 19.51
N VAL A 33 -33.98 3.07 19.50
CA VAL A 33 -35.11 3.71 18.83
C VAL A 33 -35.44 5.02 19.58
N PRO A 34 -35.48 6.18 18.90
CA PRO A 34 -35.66 7.48 19.56
C PRO A 34 -36.84 7.50 20.52
N ARG A 35 -36.62 8.06 21.71
CA ARG A 35 -37.61 8.15 22.81
C ARG A 35 -38.12 6.81 23.35
N THR A 36 -37.42 5.71 23.09
CA THR A 36 -37.71 4.39 23.66
C THR A 36 -36.50 3.81 24.38
N ARG A 37 -36.63 2.61 24.93
CA ARG A 37 -35.52 1.78 25.42
C ARG A 37 -35.26 0.56 24.51
N ILE A 38 -35.88 0.54 23.33
CA ILE A 38 -35.79 -0.59 22.40
C ILE A 38 -34.45 -0.48 21.65
N THR A 39 -33.74 -1.60 21.62
CA THR A 39 -32.48 -1.83 20.90
C THR A 39 -32.52 -3.21 20.26
N GLY A 40 -31.60 -3.51 19.33
CA GLY A 40 -31.47 -4.85 18.74
C GLY A 40 -32.61 -5.21 17.80
N TYR A 41 -33.23 -4.22 17.15
CA TYR A 41 -34.20 -4.47 16.08
C TYR A 41 -33.45 -4.83 14.78
N ASP A 42 -34.09 -5.57 13.89
CA ASP A 42 -33.47 -6.00 12.64
C ASP A 42 -33.11 -4.80 11.74
N ILE A 43 -31.86 -4.76 11.27
CA ILE A 43 -31.40 -3.82 10.25
C ILE A 43 -30.53 -4.53 9.22
N ASP A 44 -30.68 -4.19 7.95
CA ASP A 44 -29.76 -4.65 6.92
C ASP A 44 -28.47 -3.83 6.96
N ILE A 45 -27.32 -4.49 7.11
CA ILE A 45 -26.00 -3.83 7.15
C ILE A 45 -25.75 -2.90 5.96
N ARG A 46 -26.31 -3.23 4.78
CA ARG A 46 -26.13 -2.46 3.55
C ARG A 46 -26.79 -1.09 3.64
N GLU A 47 -27.78 -0.91 4.53
CA GLU A 47 -28.39 0.39 4.78
C GLU A 47 -27.38 1.40 5.34
N TYR A 48 -26.31 0.96 6.02
CA TYR A 48 -25.24 1.84 6.50
C TYR A 48 -24.30 2.36 5.39
N VAL A 49 -24.49 1.96 4.13
CA VAL A 49 -23.68 2.46 3.00
C VAL A 49 -24.51 2.88 1.78
N ALA A 50 -25.81 2.59 1.73
CA ALA A 50 -26.67 2.84 0.58
C ALA A 50 -27.15 4.32 0.45
N PHE A 51 -26.22 5.26 0.29
CA PHE A 51 -26.49 6.70 0.49
C PHE A 51 -26.32 7.62 -0.72
N ALA A 52 -26.24 7.10 -1.96
CA ALA A 52 -26.26 7.96 -3.16
C ALA A 52 -27.37 9.03 -3.14
N GLY A 53 -28.52 8.76 -2.50
CA GLY A 53 -29.67 9.66 -2.38
C GLY A 53 -29.71 10.56 -1.14
N ASN A 54 -28.74 10.48 -0.23
CA ASN A 54 -28.80 11.17 1.05
C ASN A 54 -28.54 12.68 0.89
N ALA A 55 -29.53 13.49 1.25
CA ALA A 55 -29.44 14.95 1.10
C ALA A 55 -28.38 15.57 2.00
N VAL A 56 -28.17 15.04 3.21
CA VAL A 56 -27.16 15.56 4.16
C VAL A 56 -25.75 15.29 3.63
N VAL A 57 -25.50 14.08 3.13
CA VAL A 57 -24.21 13.70 2.53
C VAL A 57 -23.92 14.54 1.29
N ARG A 58 -24.90 14.71 0.39
CA ARG A 58 -24.74 15.53 -0.83
C ARG A 58 -24.48 17.00 -0.50
N HIS A 59 -25.26 17.58 0.42
CA HIS A 59 -25.10 18.97 0.81
C HIS A 59 -23.72 19.22 1.41
N LEU A 60 -23.25 18.33 2.28
CA LEU A 60 -21.89 18.41 2.80
C LEU A 60 -20.85 18.32 1.67
N LEU A 61 -21.00 17.38 0.74
CA LEU A 61 -20.07 17.25 -0.38
C LEU A 61 -20.02 18.56 -1.20
N ASP A 62 -21.18 19.13 -1.53
CA ASP A 62 -21.26 20.42 -2.24
C ASP A 62 -20.54 21.54 -1.46
N GLU A 63 -20.81 21.69 -0.15
CA GLU A 63 -20.14 22.68 0.70
C GLU A 63 -18.62 22.49 0.77
N LEU A 64 -18.14 21.24 0.73
CA LEU A 64 -16.72 20.93 0.74
C LEU A 64 -16.08 21.22 -0.63
N LEU A 65 -16.77 20.91 -1.73
CA LEU A 65 -16.30 21.17 -3.09
C LEU A 65 -16.25 22.67 -3.42
N GLU A 66 -17.18 23.48 -2.90
CA GLU A 66 -17.17 24.94 -3.04
C GLU A 66 -15.88 25.59 -2.51
N ARG A 67 -15.17 24.92 -1.60
CA ARG A 67 -13.89 25.40 -1.03
C ARG A 67 -12.69 25.12 -1.92
N LEU A 68 -12.84 24.30 -2.95
CA LEU A 68 -11.75 23.96 -3.85
C LEU A 68 -11.47 25.09 -4.85
N PRO A 69 -10.25 25.19 -5.39
CA PRO A 69 -9.96 26.05 -6.54
C PRO A 69 -10.90 25.76 -7.72
N ALA A 70 -11.26 26.77 -8.50
CA ALA A 70 -12.18 26.62 -9.63
C ALA A 70 -11.72 25.56 -10.66
N ALA A 71 -10.41 25.40 -10.85
CA ALA A 71 -9.85 24.37 -11.72
C ALA A 71 -10.12 22.95 -11.20
N ASP A 72 -10.04 22.76 -9.88
CA ASP A 72 -10.28 21.47 -9.22
C ASP A 72 -11.76 21.14 -9.17
N GLN A 73 -12.63 22.12 -8.95
CA GLN A 73 -14.08 21.96 -9.09
C GLN A 73 -14.45 21.49 -10.50
N ALA A 74 -13.89 22.13 -11.53
CA ALA A 74 -14.13 21.76 -12.92
C ALA A 74 -13.58 20.36 -13.25
N ARG A 75 -12.44 19.97 -12.67
CA ARG A 75 -11.87 18.62 -12.82
C ARG A 75 -12.73 17.57 -12.12
N PHE A 76 -13.24 17.87 -10.93
CA PHE A 76 -14.02 16.93 -10.12
C PHE A 76 -15.25 16.40 -10.87
N VAL A 77 -15.95 17.27 -11.60
CA VAL A 77 -17.15 16.89 -12.38
C VAL A 77 -16.85 16.30 -13.75
N ARG A 78 -15.58 16.26 -14.17
CA ARG A 78 -15.15 15.80 -15.50
C ARG A 78 -14.95 14.28 -15.51
N HIS A 79 -14.95 13.70 -16.71
CA HIS A 79 -14.82 12.26 -16.97
C HIS A 79 -13.67 11.95 -17.94
N ARG A 80 -12.45 12.42 -17.64
CA ARG A 80 -11.23 12.03 -18.36
C ARG A 80 -10.42 11.05 -17.53
N ILE A 81 -9.48 10.38 -18.18
CA ILE A 81 -8.46 9.57 -17.52
C ILE A 81 -7.79 10.39 -16.41
N GLY A 82 -7.77 9.83 -15.21
CA GLY A 82 -7.26 10.40 -13.97
C GLY A 82 -8.25 11.27 -13.21
N ASP A 83 -9.47 11.49 -13.70
CA ASP A 83 -10.50 12.24 -12.96
C ASP A 83 -11.27 11.35 -11.96
N PHE A 84 -11.36 10.04 -12.22
CA PHE A 84 -12.02 9.10 -11.29
C PHE A 84 -11.26 9.01 -9.96
N ASP A 85 -9.96 8.72 -10.00
CA ASP A 85 -9.12 8.67 -8.79
C ASP A 85 -9.01 10.05 -8.12
N PHE A 86 -8.99 11.13 -8.91
CA PHE A 86 -8.97 12.49 -8.38
C PHE A 86 -10.17 12.79 -7.47
N ARG A 87 -11.36 12.27 -7.78
CA ARG A 87 -12.55 12.42 -6.92
C ARG A 87 -12.37 11.70 -5.59
N VAL A 88 -11.86 10.47 -5.62
CA VAL A 88 -11.56 9.68 -4.41
C VAL A 88 -10.58 10.43 -3.52
N GLU A 89 -9.48 10.90 -4.10
CA GLU A 89 -8.45 11.66 -3.40
C GLU A 89 -9.01 12.93 -2.75
N THR A 90 -9.77 13.70 -3.53
CA THR A 90 -10.39 14.95 -3.08
C THR A 90 -11.31 14.70 -1.88
N VAL A 91 -12.15 13.66 -1.94
CA VAL A 91 -13.00 13.27 -0.82
C VAL A 91 -12.16 12.89 0.40
N CYS A 92 -11.10 12.10 0.23
CA CYS A 92 -10.22 11.70 1.33
C CYS A 92 -9.54 12.90 2.02
N GLU A 93 -9.14 13.94 1.28
CA GLU A 93 -8.58 15.16 1.88
C GLU A 93 -9.61 15.94 2.68
N LEU A 94 -10.79 16.11 2.11
CA LEU A 94 -11.89 16.84 2.75
C LEU A 94 -12.41 16.09 3.99
N PHE A 95 -12.22 14.77 4.04
CA PHE A 95 -12.54 13.90 5.18
C PHE A 95 -11.81 14.31 6.47
N SER A 96 -10.70 15.05 6.36
CA SER A 96 -10.01 15.64 7.52
C SER A 96 -10.88 16.58 8.34
N ALA A 97 -12.02 17.04 7.83
CA ALA A 97 -12.99 17.82 8.59
C ALA A 97 -13.51 17.09 9.85
N PHE A 98 -13.51 15.75 9.86
CA PHE A 98 -14.06 14.91 10.93
C PHE A 98 -13.05 14.59 12.03
N ARG A 99 -13.55 13.98 13.11
CA ARG A 99 -12.73 13.48 14.22
C ARG A 99 -13.09 12.04 14.56
N HIS A 100 -12.12 11.30 15.09
CA HIS A 100 -12.38 9.99 15.65
C HIS A 100 -12.91 10.10 17.09
N GLU A 101 -14.06 9.49 17.34
CA GLU A 101 -14.72 9.37 18.64
C GLU A 101 -14.87 7.88 18.98
N PRO A 102 -14.08 7.32 19.91
CA PRO A 102 -14.26 5.93 20.31
C PRO A 102 -15.55 5.79 21.12
N ASP A 103 -16.20 4.66 20.97
CA ASP A 103 -17.45 4.40 21.65
C ASP A 103 -17.27 4.19 23.18
N PRO A 104 -18.25 4.62 24.01
CA PRO A 104 -18.21 4.37 25.44
C PRO A 104 -18.24 2.86 25.74
N ARG A 105 -17.52 2.43 26.78
CA ARG A 105 -17.45 1.00 27.17
C ARG A 105 -18.85 0.35 27.25
N GLY A 106 -19.05 -0.69 26.45
CA GLY A 106 -20.24 -1.53 26.49
C GLY A 106 -21.40 -1.08 25.59
N TYR A 107 -21.18 -0.08 24.74
CA TYR A 107 -22.08 0.32 23.65
C TYR A 107 -21.27 0.40 22.36
N ASP A 108 -21.77 -0.23 21.29
CA ASP A 108 -21.21 -0.19 19.92
C ASP A 108 -22.34 0.31 19.02
N THR A 109 -22.65 1.61 19.09
CA THR A 109 -23.80 2.21 18.38
C THR A 109 -23.35 2.78 17.05
N TRP A 110 -23.47 1.95 16.00
CA TRP A 110 -23.23 2.41 14.64
C TRP A 110 -24.18 3.53 14.23
N TYR A 111 -23.59 4.62 13.73
CA TYR A 111 -24.26 5.77 13.19
C TYR A 111 -24.43 5.66 11.68
N PHE A 112 -25.55 6.16 11.17
CA PHE A 112 -25.66 6.46 9.76
C PHE A 112 -24.76 7.64 9.37
N PRO A 113 -24.32 7.76 8.11
CA PRO A 113 -23.49 8.86 7.64
C PRO A 113 -24.02 10.25 8.01
N GLU A 114 -25.32 10.51 7.92
CA GLU A 114 -25.91 11.78 8.35
C GLU A 114 -25.78 12.03 9.86
N GLU A 115 -25.86 10.97 10.68
CA GLU A 115 -25.67 11.04 12.12
C GLU A 115 -24.19 11.32 12.42
N THR A 116 -23.27 10.63 11.74
CA THR A 116 -21.81 10.85 11.81
C THR A 116 -21.44 12.29 11.41
N ILE A 117 -22.07 12.84 10.37
CA ILE A 117 -21.89 14.23 9.92
C ILE A 117 -22.33 15.22 11.00
N VAL A 118 -23.54 15.06 11.53
CA VAL A 118 -24.10 15.95 12.57
C VAL A 118 -23.27 15.92 13.85
N ARG A 119 -22.77 14.73 14.23
CA ARG A 119 -21.83 14.59 15.36
C ARG A 119 -20.46 15.18 15.04
N GLY A 120 -20.07 15.18 13.76
CA GLY A 120 -18.77 15.62 13.27
C GLY A 120 -17.66 14.60 13.52
N GLY A 121 -18.02 13.31 13.64
CA GLY A 121 -17.10 12.22 13.93
C GLY A 121 -17.79 10.94 14.43
N GLY A 122 -17.01 9.86 14.50
CA GLY A 122 -17.42 8.53 14.96
C GLY A 122 -16.21 7.60 15.11
N ASP A 123 -16.45 6.31 15.33
CA ASP A 123 -15.39 5.30 15.42
C ASP A 123 -14.98 4.75 14.03
N CYS A 124 -14.35 3.57 13.95
CA CYS A 124 -13.90 3.04 12.65
C CYS A 124 -15.05 2.67 11.72
N GLU A 125 -16.14 2.10 12.22
CA GLU A 125 -17.32 1.74 11.46
C GLU A 125 -18.02 2.98 10.93
N ASP A 126 -18.33 3.93 11.82
CA ASP A 126 -19.03 5.18 11.48
C ASP A 126 -18.28 5.97 10.39
N LEU A 127 -16.96 6.05 10.51
CA LEU A 127 -16.11 6.75 9.55
C LEU A 127 -15.98 5.96 8.25
N ALA A 128 -15.93 4.63 8.27
CA ALA A 128 -15.92 3.83 7.05
C ALA A 128 -17.25 3.96 6.27
N PHE A 129 -18.37 3.95 6.97
CA PHE A 129 -19.71 4.16 6.40
C PHE A 129 -19.83 5.55 5.77
N LEU A 130 -19.41 6.59 6.50
CA LEU A 130 -19.41 7.95 5.99
C LEU A 130 -18.48 8.13 4.78
N LEU A 131 -17.27 7.56 4.81
CA LEU A 131 -16.33 7.65 3.69
C LEU A 131 -16.90 6.98 2.44
N ALA A 132 -17.44 5.77 2.56
CA ALA A 132 -18.08 5.07 1.44
C ALA A 132 -19.26 5.88 0.88
N ALA A 133 -20.11 6.45 1.74
CA ALA A 133 -21.24 7.29 1.33
C ALA A 133 -20.80 8.55 0.57
N LEU A 134 -19.74 9.23 1.03
CA LEU A 134 -19.19 10.40 0.36
C LEU A 134 -18.57 10.06 -1.00
N LEU A 135 -17.85 8.93 -1.11
CA LEU A 135 -17.28 8.45 -2.36
C LEU A 135 -18.38 8.09 -3.38
N GLU A 136 -19.42 7.41 -2.93
CA GLU A 136 -20.58 7.11 -3.78
C GLU A 136 -21.29 8.41 -4.24
N ALA A 137 -21.48 9.37 -3.33
CA ALA A 137 -22.04 10.69 -3.66
C ALA A 137 -21.16 11.50 -4.62
N ALA A 138 -19.83 11.31 -4.57
CA ALA A 138 -18.87 11.87 -5.52
C ALA A 138 -18.92 11.20 -6.92
N GLY A 139 -19.77 10.20 -7.11
CA GLY A 139 -19.94 9.51 -8.38
C GLY A 139 -18.94 8.37 -8.59
N ILE A 140 -18.32 7.87 -7.53
CA ILE A 140 -17.58 6.60 -7.57
C ILE A 140 -18.60 5.47 -7.62
N SER A 141 -18.45 4.57 -8.59
CA SER A 141 -19.38 3.44 -8.78
C SER A 141 -19.38 2.53 -7.55
N ARG A 142 -20.57 2.12 -7.09
CA ARG A 142 -20.75 1.11 -6.03
C ARG A 142 -20.00 -0.20 -6.33
N GLY A 143 -19.87 -0.55 -7.61
CA GLY A 143 -19.11 -1.72 -8.04
C GLY A 143 -17.63 -1.64 -7.66
N CYS A 144 -17.08 -0.43 -7.61
CA CYS A 144 -15.68 -0.12 -7.30
C CYS A 144 -15.46 0.22 -5.82
N LEU A 145 -16.47 0.13 -4.96
CA LEU A 145 -16.37 0.47 -3.53
C LEU A 145 -16.72 -0.72 -2.65
N ARG A 146 -15.97 -0.91 -1.58
CA ARG A 146 -16.33 -1.83 -0.49
C ARG A 146 -16.02 -1.21 0.86
N VAL A 147 -16.93 -1.38 1.81
CA VAL A 147 -16.59 -1.32 3.23
C VAL A 147 -16.16 -2.72 3.65
N ALA A 148 -15.00 -2.83 4.27
CA ALA A 148 -14.47 -4.06 4.81
C ALA A 148 -14.67 -4.10 6.32
N LEU A 149 -15.16 -5.23 6.81
CA LEU A 149 -15.24 -5.54 8.23
C LEU A 149 -14.33 -6.75 8.47
N GLY A 150 -13.32 -6.60 9.31
CA GLY A 150 -12.38 -7.67 9.57
C GLY A 150 -11.45 -7.41 10.74
N ASN A 151 -10.21 -7.87 10.65
CA ASN A 151 -9.23 -7.70 11.72
C ASN A 151 -8.00 -6.96 11.24
N ILE A 152 -7.38 -6.21 12.14
CA ILE A 152 -5.98 -5.83 12.05
C ILE A 152 -5.15 -6.76 12.95
N VAL A 153 -4.07 -7.32 12.40
CA VAL A 153 -3.12 -8.19 13.11
C VAL A 153 -1.76 -7.50 13.18
N ASP A 154 -1.17 -7.39 14.38
CA ASP A 154 0.21 -6.88 14.57
C ASP A 154 1.15 -8.07 14.83
N HIS A 155 1.84 -8.49 13.77
CA HIS A 155 2.78 -9.60 13.76
C HIS A 155 4.11 -9.27 14.42
N ALA A 156 4.45 -7.99 14.64
CA ALA A 156 5.71 -7.63 15.30
C ALA A 156 5.70 -7.87 16.82
N ASN A 157 4.50 -7.98 17.39
CA ASN A 157 4.26 -8.12 18.83
C ASN A 157 3.40 -9.34 19.19
N ASP A 158 3.20 -10.29 18.27
CA ASP A 158 2.24 -11.40 18.42
C ASP A 158 0.88 -10.93 18.96
N GLY A 159 0.42 -9.79 18.44
CA GLY A 159 -0.81 -9.16 18.90
C GLY A 159 -2.03 -9.96 18.49
N GLU A 160 -2.93 -10.19 19.44
CA GLU A 160 -4.26 -10.75 19.15
C GLU A 160 -4.95 -9.96 18.03
N PRO A 161 -5.59 -10.63 17.05
CA PRO A 161 -6.37 -9.98 16.01
C PRO A 161 -7.42 -9.04 16.62
N ARG A 162 -7.47 -7.80 16.14
CA ARG A 162 -8.40 -6.79 16.63
C ARG A 162 -9.37 -6.43 15.54
N GLY A 163 -10.65 -6.41 15.88
CA GLY A 163 -11.66 -5.99 14.93
C GLY A 163 -11.40 -4.56 14.42
N HIS A 164 -11.70 -4.32 13.14
CA HIS A 164 -11.62 -2.99 12.52
C HIS A 164 -12.57 -2.89 11.32
N ALA A 165 -12.86 -1.66 10.90
CA ALA A 165 -13.59 -1.34 9.67
C ALA A 165 -12.82 -0.32 8.82
N TRP A 166 -12.76 -0.54 7.51
CA TRP A 166 -12.06 0.32 6.56
C TRP A 166 -12.76 0.31 5.20
N VAL A 167 -12.33 1.18 4.29
CA VAL A 167 -12.84 1.22 2.91
C VAL A 167 -11.76 0.70 1.97
N VAL A 168 -12.16 -0.03 0.95
CA VAL A 168 -11.31 -0.26 -0.23
C VAL A 168 -12.04 0.23 -1.48
N TYR A 169 -11.29 0.78 -2.42
CA TYR A 169 -11.84 1.13 -3.73
C TYR A 169 -10.98 0.54 -4.85
N GLN A 170 -11.62 0.22 -5.96
CA GLN A 170 -10.94 -0.14 -7.19
C GLN A 170 -10.63 1.15 -7.94
N ASP A 171 -9.35 1.44 -8.15
CA ASP A 171 -8.91 2.62 -8.89
C ASP A 171 -9.23 2.52 -10.38
N GLU A 172 -9.11 3.63 -11.10
CA GLU A 172 -9.45 3.72 -12.52
C GLU A 172 -8.79 2.63 -13.37
N PRO A 173 -7.52 2.25 -13.13
CA PRO A 173 -6.90 1.19 -13.90
C PRO A 173 -7.25 -0.24 -13.41
N GLY A 174 -7.84 -0.41 -12.22
CA GLY A 174 -8.48 -1.66 -11.79
C GLY A 174 -7.89 -2.32 -10.53
N ALA A 175 -6.96 -1.65 -9.84
CA ALA A 175 -6.34 -2.13 -8.60
C ALA A 175 -7.14 -1.73 -7.37
N TRP A 176 -7.24 -2.64 -6.41
CA TRP A 176 -7.83 -2.34 -5.11
C TRP A 176 -6.87 -1.57 -4.21
N ARG A 177 -7.34 -0.44 -3.71
CA ARG A 177 -6.63 0.49 -2.83
C ARG A 177 -7.31 0.52 -1.46
N LEU A 178 -6.50 0.46 -0.41
CA LEU A 178 -6.97 0.59 0.96
C LEU A 178 -7.10 2.08 1.33
N LEU A 179 -8.25 2.43 1.90
CA LEU A 179 -8.55 3.73 2.46
C LEU A 179 -8.84 3.55 3.95
N GLU A 180 -7.90 3.96 4.80
CA GLU A 180 -8.02 3.88 6.25
C GLU A 180 -8.65 5.17 6.81
N PRO A 181 -9.96 5.18 7.18
CA PRO A 181 -10.66 6.41 7.56
C PRO A 181 -10.05 7.08 8.80
N MET A 182 -9.51 6.28 9.73
CA MET A 182 -8.91 6.80 10.96
C MET A 182 -7.62 7.59 10.73
N THR A 183 -6.96 7.40 9.58
CA THR A 183 -5.77 8.18 9.18
C THR A 183 -6.12 9.49 8.50
N LEU A 184 -7.37 9.65 8.04
CA LEU A 184 -7.80 10.81 7.26
C LEU A 184 -8.33 11.95 8.15
N VAL A 185 -8.67 11.71 9.42
CA VAL A 185 -9.33 12.68 10.32
C VAL A 185 -8.38 13.60 11.10
N LYS A 186 -8.79 14.85 11.39
CA LYS A 186 -8.00 15.95 12.04
C LYS A 186 -7.32 15.57 13.36
N ASN A 187 -8.00 14.76 14.16
CA ASN A 187 -7.52 14.35 15.48
C ASN A 187 -6.91 12.95 15.41
N THR A 188 -5.74 12.85 14.78
CA THR A 188 -4.76 11.80 15.05
C THR A 188 -3.72 12.26 16.12
N PRO A 189 -4.06 12.42 17.42
CA PRO A 189 -3.03 12.62 18.44
C PRO A 189 -2.11 11.40 18.60
N ARG A 190 -0.81 11.70 18.67
CA ARG A 190 0.30 10.87 19.19
C ARG A 190 -0.11 10.02 20.40
N GLU A 191 0.43 8.80 20.45
CA GLU A 191 0.35 7.77 21.50
C GLU A 191 -0.27 8.22 22.84
N PRO A 192 -1.15 7.40 23.44
CA PRO A 192 -1.63 7.67 24.80
C PRO A 192 -0.44 7.82 25.75
N LYS A 193 -0.31 9.00 26.37
CA LYS A 193 0.58 9.25 27.50
C LYS A 193 0.13 8.37 28.67
N GLY A 194 0.62 7.14 28.70
CA GLY A 194 0.26 6.15 29.73
C GLY A 194 1.32 5.07 29.99
N SER A 195 2.20 4.74 29.04
CA SER A 195 3.26 3.75 29.27
C SER A 195 4.50 4.37 29.94
N ARG A 196 4.34 4.89 31.16
CA ARG A 196 5.47 5.01 32.08
C ARG A 196 5.68 3.64 32.71
N GLY A 197 6.54 2.82 32.09
CA GLY A 197 6.92 1.53 32.64
C GLY A 197 7.80 0.72 31.69
N SER A 198 9.10 0.69 32.02
CA SER A 198 10.13 -0.26 31.58
C SER A 198 10.47 -0.36 30.08
N GLY A 199 11.69 0.12 29.76
CA GLY A 199 12.50 -0.45 28.69
C GLY A 199 12.80 0.51 27.56
N ARG A 200 14.08 0.87 27.39
CA ARG A 200 14.63 1.33 26.12
C ARG A 200 14.58 0.16 25.12
N GLY A 201 13.39 -0.22 24.69
CA GLY A 201 13.17 -1.07 23.54
C GLY A 201 13.14 -0.18 22.31
N VAL A 202 13.96 -0.47 21.32
CA VAL A 202 13.80 0.03 19.96
C VAL A 202 12.33 -0.22 19.59
N ARG A 203 11.55 0.82 19.28
CA ARG A 203 10.19 0.63 18.74
C ARG A 203 10.35 -0.27 17.52
N ARG A 204 9.91 -1.54 17.63
CA ARG A 204 9.81 -2.43 16.47
C ARG A 204 8.87 -1.76 15.48
N PHE A 205 9.27 -1.67 14.22
CA PHE A 205 8.39 -1.24 13.13
C PHE A 205 7.16 -2.15 13.13
N ALA A 206 5.97 -1.59 12.95
CA ALA A 206 4.71 -2.29 13.14
C ALA A 206 4.39 -3.22 11.96
N ASP A 207 4.76 -4.52 12.01
CA ASP A 207 4.40 -5.51 10.98
C ASP A 207 2.90 -5.84 11.04
N VAL A 208 2.10 -5.17 10.23
CA VAL A 208 0.64 -5.11 10.40
C VAL A 208 -0.10 -5.70 9.20
N GLU A 209 -1.20 -6.40 9.41
CA GLU A 209 -2.00 -6.98 8.33
C GLU A 209 -3.48 -6.65 8.48
N TYR A 210 -4.09 -6.12 7.40
CA TYR A 210 -5.53 -5.99 7.27
C TYR A 210 -6.11 -7.29 6.73
N VAL A 211 -6.89 -7.99 7.55
CA VAL A 211 -7.50 -9.28 7.24
C VAL A 211 -9.00 -9.10 7.09
N PRO A 212 -9.55 -8.96 5.87
CA PRO A 212 -10.98 -8.86 5.67
C PRO A 212 -11.67 -10.17 6.03
N LEU A 213 -12.82 -10.07 6.70
CA LEU A 213 -13.72 -11.20 6.94
C LEU A 213 -14.97 -11.05 6.05
N PHE A 214 -15.50 -9.83 6.01
CA PHE A 214 -16.60 -9.43 5.15
C PHE A 214 -16.22 -8.16 4.38
N VAL A 215 -16.73 -8.04 3.16
CA VAL A 215 -16.72 -6.80 2.40
C VAL A 215 -18.13 -6.56 1.87
N PHE A 216 -18.58 -5.31 1.79
CA PHE A 216 -19.93 -5.00 1.31
C PHE A 216 -20.04 -3.62 0.67
N ASN A 217 -21.12 -3.44 -0.08
CA ASN A 217 -21.57 -2.16 -0.59
C ASN A 217 -23.10 -2.07 -0.43
N GLY A 218 -23.74 -1.06 -1.03
CA GLY A 218 -25.18 -0.89 -0.95
C GLY A 218 -26.01 -2.01 -1.58
N ASP A 219 -25.39 -2.90 -2.36
CA ASP A 219 -26.08 -3.92 -3.15
C ASP A 219 -25.87 -5.34 -2.59
N HIS A 220 -24.64 -5.68 -2.17
CA HIS A 220 -24.29 -7.01 -1.69
C HIS A 220 -23.33 -6.98 -0.49
N LEU A 221 -23.38 -8.09 0.27
CA LEU A 221 -22.38 -8.48 1.26
C LEU A 221 -21.66 -9.71 0.73
N TRP A 222 -20.34 -9.74 0.89
CA TRP A 222 -19.50 -10.88 0.50
C TRP A 222 -18.65 -11.34 1.68
N THR A 223 -18.39 -12.64 1.74
CA THR A 223 -17.29 -13.16 2.55
C THR A 223 -15.97 -13.04 1.79
N VAL A 224 -14.90 -12.82 2.53
CA VAL A 224 -13.52 -12.98 2.04
C VAL A 224 -12.89 -14.14 2.79
N ARG A 225 -12.39 -15.12 2.04
CA ARG A 225 -11.74 -16.31 2.58
C ARG A 225 -10.37 -15.93 3.09
N SER A 226 -10.10 -16.30 4.33
CA SER A 226 -8.79 -16.20 4.93
C SER A 226 -8.55 -17.37 5.87
N GLN A 227 -7.29 -17.58 6.24
CA GLN A 227 -6.96 -18.52 7.34
C GLN A 227 -7.66 -18.15 8.66
N HIS A 228 -8.09 -16.89 8.81
CA HIS A 228 -8.84 -16.37 9.95
C HIS A 228 -10.36 -16.38 9.73
N ASN A 229 -10.85 -16.83 8.56
CA ASN A 229 -12.26 -16.88 8.18
C ASN A 229 -12.58 -18.08 7.28
N PRO A 230 -12.58 -19.32 7.81
CA PRO A 230 -12.73 -20.51 6.96
C PRO A 230 -14.09 -20.62 6.27
N ALA A 231 -15.13 -19.93 6.76
CA ALA A 231 -16.42 -19.60 6.15
C ALA A 231 -17.40 -19.39 7.31
N PRO A 232 -17.78 -18.15 7.66
CA PRO A 232 -18.66 -17.92 8.80
C PRO A 232 -20.06 -18.48 8.47
N SER A 233 -20.67 -19.18 9.44
CA SER A 233 -22.02 -19.75 9.29
C SER A 233 -23.13 -18.69 9.41
N SER A 234 -22.84 -17.55 10.04
CA SER A 234 -23.78 -16.45 10.29
C SER A 234 -23.02 -15.13 10.44
N PHE A 235 -23.49 -14.07 9.78
CA PHE A 235 -22.95 -12.72 9.94
C PHE A 235 -23.38 -12.09 11.26
N ALA A 236 -24.62 -12.32 11.68
CA ALA A 236 -25.14 -11.85 12.96
C ALA A 236 -24.37 -12.43 14.16
N ASP A 237 -24.02 -13.73 14.12
CA ASP A 237 -23.21 -14.36 15.18
C ASP A 237 -21.84 -13.73 15.27
N TRP A 238 -21.26 -13.38 14.12
CA TRP A 238 -19.98 -12.71 14.07
C TRP A 238 -20.06 -11.29 14.65
N VAL A 239 -21.09 -10.51 14.31
CA VAL A 239 -21.31 -9.17 14.88
C VAL A 239 -21.50 -9.25 16.40
N GLU A 240 -22.29 -10.20 16.89
CA GLU A 240 -22.53 -10.39 18.33
C GLU A 240 -21.28 -10.85 19.10
N ALA A 241 -20.44 -11.69 18.49
CA ALA A 241 -19.16 -12.11 19.05
C ALA A 241 -18.13 -10.96 19.08
N ARG A 242 -18.38 -9.88 18.35
CA ARG A 242 -17.43 -8.79 18.09
C ARG A 242 -17.48 -7.62 19.06
N LYS A 243 -18.25 -7.70 20.16
CA LYS A 243 -18.51 -6.64 21.18
C LYS A 243 -17.28 -5.91 21.78
N ASP A 244 -16.06 -6.21 21.34
CA ASP A 244 -14.79 -5.60 21.73
C ASP A 244 -14.00 -4.92 20.59
N LEU A 245 -14.60 -4.74 19.41
CA LEU A 245 -14.09 -4.01 18.24
C LEU A 245 -13.51 -2.62 18.53
N ALA A 246 -14.24 -1.82 19.31
CA ALA A 246 -14.09 -0.38 19.36
C ALA A 246 -12.89 0.12 20.19
N ARG A 247 -11.83 -0.67 20.37
CA ARG A 247 -10.79 -0.37 21.36
C ARG A 247 -9.47 0.13 20.81
N GLN A 248 -9.26 0.20 19.50
CA GLN A 248 -7.99 0.72 19.00
C GLN A 248 -8.08 1.73 17.86
N ARG A 249 -7.23 2.75 18.05
CA ARG A 249 -6.80 3.65 17.01
C ARG A 249 -5.55 3.03 16.38
N PRO A 250 -5.54 2.66 15.09
CA PRO A 250 -4.33 2.23 14.43
C PRO A 250 -3.46 3.46 14.14
N ALA A 251 -2.84 4.03 15.18
CA ALA A 251 -1.86 5.11 15.03
C ALA A 251 -0.66 4.66 14.16
N PHE A 252 -0.47 3.34 14.01
CA PHE A 252 0.49 2.73 13.09
C PHE A 252 0.05 2.79 11.62
N ALA A 253 -1.25 2.87 11.30
CA ALA A 253 -1.72 3.02 9.92
C ALA A 253 -1.38 4.41 9.35
N ALA A 254 -0.98 5.37 10.19
CA ALA A 254 -0.35 6.60 9.72
C ALA A 254 0.98 6.33 8.97
N SER A 255 1.60 5.16 9.15
CA SER A 255 2.77 4.73 8.38
C SER A 255 2.46 4.32 6.94
N GLU A 256 1.18 4.06 6.59
CA GLU A 256 0.74 3.99 5.19
C GLU A 256 1.15 5.23 4.41
N HIS A 257 1.14 6.39 5.08
CA HIS A 257 1.42 7.69 4.48
C HIS A 257 2.87 8.15 4.62
N ALA A 258 3.76 7.32 5.15
CA ALA A 258 5.17 7.69 5.35
C ALA A 258 6.02 7.37 4.11
N HIS A 259 5.59 7.76 2.91
CA HIS A 259 6.29 7.39 1.69
C HIS A 259 7.63 8.14 1.54
N ILE A 260 8.60 7.49 0.88
CA ILE A 260 9.83 8.16 0.43
C ILE A 260 9.50 9.45 -0.35
N PHE A 261 8.39 9.47 -1.09
CA PHE A 261 7.92 10.63 -1.83
C PHE A 261 7.50 11.81 -0.94
N ASP A 262 6.94 11.58 0.25
CA ASP A 262 6.54 12.67 1.15
C ASP A 262 7.75 13.49 1.62
N ASP A 263 8.85 12.79 1.91
CA ASP A 263 10.10 13.43 2.30
C ASP A 263 10.85 14.02 1.09
N ALA A 264 10.89 13.28 -0.02
CA ALA A 264 11.70 13.65 -1.19
C ALA A 264 11.08 14.77 -2.04
N LEU A 265 9.75 14.83 -2.11
CA LEU A 265 8.99 15.76 -2.95
C LEU A 265 8.35 16.90 -2.13
N LYS A 266 8.94 17.20 -0.97
CA LYS A 266 8.47 18.27 -0.10
C LYS A 266 8.34 19.59 -0.88
N GLY A 267 7.15 20.17 -0.86
CA GLY A 267 6.80 21.39 -1.59
C GLY A 267 6.09 21.18 -2.93
N MET A 268 5.96 19.93 -3.39
CA MET A 268 5.07 19.57 -4.50
C MET A 268 3.61 19.88 -4.13
N ALA A 269 2.82 20.31 -5.11
CA ALA A 269 1.38 20.49 -4.93
C ALA A 269 0.75 19.16 -4.49
N ALA A 270 -0.20 19.21 -3.55
CA ALA A 270 -0.75 18.01 -2.94
C ALA A 270 -1.36 17.05 -3.99
N GLY A 271 -2.05 17.58 -5.00
CA GLY A 271 -2.59 16.82 -6.13
C GLY A 271 -1.54 16.10 -6.96
N ASP A 272 -0.41 16.75 -7.23
CA ASP A 272 0.68 16.15 -8.00
C ASP A 272 1.38 15.04 -7.20
N LEU A 273 1.61 15.28 -5.91
CA LEU A 273 2.22 14.29 -5.01
C LEU A 273 1.37 13.03 -4.91
N ARG A 274 0.04 13.18 -4.85
CA ARG A 274 -0.88 12.04 -4.87
C ARG A 274 -0.83 11.29 -6.19
N ARG A 275 -0.85 11.99 -7.32
CA ARG A 275 -0.69 11.36 -8.64
C ARG A 275 0.61 10.57 -8.75
N VAL A 276 1.71 11.10 -8.21
CA VAL A 276 3.00 10.40 -8.16
C VAL A 276 2.90 9.10 -7.37
N LYS A 277 2.30 9.14 -6.17
CA LYS A 277 2.07 7.94 -5.35
C LYS A 277 1.20 6.92 -6.07
N ALA A 278 0.10 7.35 -6.70
CA ALA A 278 -0.83 6.49 -7.41
C ALA A 278 -0.16 5.78 -8.59
N VAL A 279 0.57 6.51 -9.43
CA VAL A 279 1.30 5.93 -10.58
C VAL A 279 2.40 4.99 -10.11
N SER A 280 3.13 5.34 -9.05
CA SER A 280 4.14 4.44 -8.48
C SER A 280 3.53 3.15 -7.96
N LEU A 281 2.38 3.21 -7.29
CA LEU A 281 1.70 2.03 -6.78
C LEU A 281 1.10 1.20 -7.92
N TRP A 282 0.66 1.81 -9.01
CA TRP A 282 0.18 1.11 -10.21
C TRP A 282 1.24 0.21 -10.84
N GLN A 283 2.49 0.68 -10.91
CA GLN A 283 3.58 -0.13 -11.48
C GLN A 283 3.81 -1.46 -10.74
N ASP A 284 3.50 -1.56 -9.44
CA ASP A 284 3.68 -2.82 -8.69
C ASP A 284 2.53 -3.81 -8.87
N VAL A 285 1.31 -3.34 -9.20
CA VAL A 285 0.12 -4.20 -9.20
C VAL A 285 -0.39 -4.54 -10.60
N ASP A 286 -0.05 -3.76 -11.63
CA ASP A 286 -0.36 -4.14 -13.00
C ASP A 286 0.63 -5.19 -13.53
N THR A 287 0.33 -6.45 -13.21
CA THR A 287 1.15 -7.60 -13.58
C THR A 287 1.13 -7.92 -15.08
N LEU A 288 0.24 -7.29 -15.86
CA LEU A 288 0.09 -7.50 -17.30
C LEU A 288 0.98 -6.58 -18.14
N VAL A 289 1.46 -5.47 -17.55
CA VAL A 289 2.35 -4.52 -18.22
C VAL A 289 3.73 -4.44 -17.56
N TYR A 290 4.03 -5.45 -16.74
CA TYR A 290 5.30 -5.54 -16.02
C TYR A 290 6.49 -5.50 -16.98
N ASP A 291 7.44 -4.61 -16.69
CA ASP A 291 8.70 -4.48 -17.41
C ASP A 291 9.85 -4.54 -16.39
N PRO A 292 10.74 -5.54 -16.45
CA PRO A 292 11.82 -5.69 -15.46
C PRO A 292 12.79 -4.50 -15.44
N ARG A 293 12.82 -3.68 -16.50
CA ARG A 293 13.61 -2.44 -16.55
C ARG A 293 13.04 -1.36 -15.61
N ASP A 294 11.74 -1.40 -15.31
CA ASP A 294 11.06 -0.44 -14.43
C ASP A 294 11.22 -0.77 -12.94
N HIS A 295 11.56 -2.02 -12.63
CA HIS A 295 11.75 -2.55 -11.28
C HIS A 295 13.21 -2.93 -10.97
N PHE A 296 14.11 -2.70 -11.93
CA PHE A 296 15.52 -3.10 -11.81
C PHE A 296 15.70 -4.59 -11.52
N ASP A 297 14.87 -5.46 -12.11
CA ASP A 297 15.00 -6.91 -11.98
C ASP A 297 15.87 -7.50 -13.09
N PHE A 298 16.30 -8.77 -12.94
CA PHE A 298 17.07 -9.50 -13.95
C PHE A 298 18.36 -8.80 -14.40
N ALA A 299 18.95 -7.99 -13.52
CA ALA A 299 20.13 -7.17 -13.79
C ALA A 299 19.99 -6.19 -14.97
N TYR A 300 18.78 -5.73 -15.30
CA TYR A 300 18.55 -4.63 -16.27
C TYR A 300 18.91 -3.25 -15.71
N VAL A 301 20.10 -3.13 -15.12
CA VAL A 301 20.51 -1.92 -14.39
C VAL A 301 20.74 -0.76 -15.35
N GLN A 302 21.48 -0.96 -16.43
CA GLN A 302 21.79 0.14 -17.35
C GLN A 302 20.54 0.55 -18.12
N GLU A 303 19.77 -0.43 -18.57
CA GLU A 303 18.54 -0.29 -19.34
C GLU A 303 17.46 0.43 -18.53
N GLY A 304 17.30 0.09 -17.25
CA GLY A 304 16.41 0.80 -16.33
C GLY A 304 16.79 2.27 -16.14
N TRP A 305 18.08 2.58 -16.01
CA TRP A 305 18.55 3.96 -15.89
C TRP A 305 18.33 4.79 -17.17
N LEU A 306 18.54 4.20 -18.35
CA LEU A 306 18.23 4.87 -19.62
C LEU A 306 16.74 5.23 -19.70
N ARG A 307 15.87 4.30 -19.32
CA ARG A 307 14.42 4.49 -19.32
C ARG A 307 13.95 5.55 -18.31
N ILE A 308 14.60 5.64 -17.15
CA ILE A 308 14.41 6.76 -16.21
C ILE A 308 14.72 8.09 -16.89
N LEU A 309 15.86 8.21 -17.57
CA LEU A 309 16.26 9.45 -18.24
C LEU A 309 15.25 9.83 -19.33
N ASP A 310 14.84 8.88 -20.17
CA ASP A 310 13.85 9.12 -21.23
C ASP A 310 12.52 9.64 -20.68
N ARG A 311 12.03 9.06 -19.58
CA ARG A 311 10.81 9.53 -18.89
C ARG A 311 10.95 10.92 -18.32
N LEU A 312 12.10 11.25 -17.72
CA LEU A 312 12.32 12.59 -17.17
C LEU A 312 12.35 13.67 -18.27
N LEU A 313 12.72 13.31 -19.51
CA LEU A 313 12.72 14.22 -20.66
C LEU A 313 11.30 14.56 -21.16
N THR A 314 10.30 13.71 -20.93
CA THR A 314 8.93 13.97 -21.43
C THR A 314 8.24 15.12 -20.71
N LYS A 315 8.71 15.46 -19.49
CA LYS A 315 8.09 16.45 -18.58
C LYS A 315 6.62 16.14 -18.23
N ASP A 316 6.17 14.92 -18.47
CA ASP A 316 4.87 14.42 -18.01
C ASP A 316 4.96 13.96 -16.54
N LEU A 317 3.93 14.26 -15.75
CA LEU A 317 3.91 13.94 -14.32
C LEU A 317 3.82 12.42 -14.07
N SER A 318 3.15 11.66 -14.93
CA SER A 318 3.05 10.20 -14.80
C SER A 318 4.38 9.55 -15.16
N ASP A 319 5.05 10.02 -16.22
CA ASP A 319 6.40 9.53 -16.54
C ASP A 319 7.43 9.90 -15.46
N PHE A 320 7.35 11.12 -14.92
CA PHE A 320 8.11 11.51 -13.75
C PHE A 320 7.89 10.55 -12.58
N ALA A 321 6.63 10.23 -12.26
CA ALA A 321 6.30 9.29 -11.19
C ALA A 321 6.87 7.88 -11.41
N LYS A 322 6.78 7.34 -12.63
CA LYS A 322 7.37 6.05 -13.00
C LYS A 322 8.90 6.06 -12.88
N ALA A 323 9.53 7.17 -13.25
CA ALA A 323 10.97 7.34 -13.08
C ALA A 323 11.36 7.33 -11.59
N LEU A 324 10.63 8.05 -10.73
CA LEU A 324 10.91 8.07 -9.28
C LEU A 324 10.70 6.72 -8.62
N HIS A 325 9.68 5.97 -9.04
CA HIS A 325 9.47 4.59 -8.60
C HIS A 325 10.70 3.72 -8.91
N ALA A 326 11.16 3.74 -10.16
CA ALA A 326 12.29 2.93 -10.61
C ALA A 326 13.57 3.28 -9.84
N VAL A 327 13.77 4.56 -9.48
CA VAL A 327 14.89 4.97 -8.60
C VAL A 327 14.80 4.30 -7.22
N GLY A 328 13.61 4.19 -6.63
CA GLY A 328 13.41 3.46 -5.38
C GLY A 328 13.80 1.99 -5.51
N ASP A 329 13.30 1.32 -6.55
CA ASP A 329 13.53 -0.10 -6.81
C ASP A 329 15.00 -0.40 -7.13
N PHE A 330 15.71 0.51 -7.80
CA PHE A 330 17.16 0.41 -7.96
C PHE A 330 17.88 0.24 -6.62
N TYR A 331 17.56 1.06 -5.62
CA TYR A 331 18.17 0.95 -4.30
C TYR A 331 17.64 -0.24 -3.51
N ALA A 332 16.42 -0.70 -3.79
CA ALA A 332 15.79 -1.84 -3.14
C ALA A 332 16.41 -3.17 -3.59
N HIS A 333 16.52 -3.40 -4.90
CA HIS A 333 16.74 -4.73 -5.48
C HIS A 333 18.18 -4.98 -5.94
N THR A 334 19.01 -3.93 -6.08
CA THR A 334 20.38 -4.12 -6.56
C THR A 334 21.37 -4.44 -5.45
N TYR A 335 22.50 -5.02 -5.83
CA TYR A 335 23.66 -5.23 -4.96
C TYR A 335 24.38 -3.93 -4.55
N TRP A 336 23.90 -2.77 -5.01
CA TRP A 336 24.52 -1.48 -4.77
C TRP A 336 24.71 -1.19 -3.27
N GLY A 337 23.69 -1.47 -2.46
CA GLY A 337 23.77 -1.28 -1.00
C GLY A 337 24.82 -2.15 -0.30
N TYR A 338 25.07 -3.34 -0.86
CA TYR A 338 26.02 -4.32 -0.32
C TYR A 338 27.46 -4.02 -0.70
N PHE A 339 27.73 -3.80 -1.99
CA PHE A 339 29.09 -3.78 -2.51
C PHE A 339 29.75 -2.40 -2.49
N THR A 340 28.95 -1.36 -2.39
CA THR A 340 29.49 -0.01 -2.48
C THR A 340 30.15 0.40 -1.18
N ALA A 341 31.42 0.82 -1.32
CA ALA A 341 32.15 1.46 -0.24
C ALA A 341 31.39 2.69 0.25
N LYS A 342 31.31 2.85 1.57
CA LYS A 342 30.64 3.97 2.23
C LYS A 342 31.74 4.87 2.78
N PRO A 343 32.16 5.92 2.05
CA PRO A 343 33.26 6.77 2.49
C PRO A 343 32.96 7.33 3.89
N GLY A 344 33.91 7.20 4.82
CA GLY A 344 33.73 7.64 6.20
C GLY A 344 32.70 6.85 7.04
N GLY A 345 32.27 5.67 6.59
CA GLY A 345 31.26 4.84 7.30
C GLY A 345 29.83 5.37 7.23
N GLY A 346 29.56 6.31 6.32
CA GLY A 346 28.29 7.05 6.21
C GLY A 346 27.31 6.54 5.14
N ALA A 347 26.64 7.49 4.46
CA ALA A 347 25.56 7.25 3.49
C ALA A 347 26.02 6.53 2.21
N LEU A 348 25.08 5.88 1.51
CA LEU A 348 25.35 5.30 0.20
C LEU A 348 25.54 6.41 -0.84
N PRO A 349 26.60 6.34 -1.67
CA PRO A 349 26.73 7.27 -2.79
C PRO A 349 25.59 7.04 -3.79
N LEU A 350 25.19 8.13 -4.45
CA LEU A 350 24.14 8.05 -5.46
C LEU A 350 24.70 7.47 -6.74
N TRP A 351 23.93 6.59 -7.37
CA TRP A 351 24.28 6.07 -8.68
C TRP A 351 23.99 7.13 -9.72
N THR A 352 24.84 7.25 -10.74
CA THR A 352 24.52 8.05 -11.93
C THR A 352 25.00 7.32 -13.18
N PRO A 353 24.14 7.18 -14.20
CA PRO A 353 24.55 6.58 -15.47
C PRO A 353 25.59 7.43 -16.23
N ALA A 354 25.70 8.73 -15.93
CA ALA A 354 26.67 9.62 -16.57
C ALA A 354 28.11 9.41 -16.08
N ALA A 355 28.28 8.84 -14.89
CA ALA A 355 29.58 8.50 -14.30
C ALA A 355 29.43 7.19 -13.53
N PRO A 356 29.29 6.04 -14.24
CA PRO A 356 29.07 4.77 -13.58
C PRO A 356 30.29 4.44 -12.71
N PRO A 357 30.07 4.08 -11.43
CA PRO A 357 31.15 3.74 -10.51
C PRO A 357 31.87 2.48 -10.99
N ASN A 358 33.16 2.36 -10.65
CA ASN A 358 33.95 1.19 -11.07
C ASN A 358 33.43 -0.09 -10.41
N THR A 359 32.77 -0.94 -11.19
CA THR A 359 32.24 -2.23 -10.76
C THR A 359 33.20 -3.39 -10.97
N SER A 360 34.41 -3.18 -11.50
CA SER A 360 35.34 -4.27 -11.88
C SER A 360 35.72 -5.20 -10.73
N GLY A 361 35.61 -4.72 -9.49
CA GLY A 361 35.87 -5.50 -8.27
C GLY A 361 34.67 -6.30 -7.76
N PHE A 362 33.50 -6.19 -8.39
CA PHE A 362 32.30 -6.90 -7.94
C PHE A 362 32.44 -8.38 -8.28
N ALA A 363 32.35 -9.20 -7.24
CA ALA A 363 32.40 -10.65 -7.31
C ALA A 363 31.22 -11.21 -6.53
N TYR A 364 30.65 -12.28 -7.07
CA TYR A 364 29.45 -12.91 -6.57
C TYR A 364 29.77 -14.34 -6.15
N ASP A 365 29.13 -14.77 -5.07
CA ASP A 365 29.12 -16.16 -4.67
C ASP A 365 27.67 -16.62 -4.66
N PHE A 366 27.29 -17.39 -5.67
CA PHE A 366 25.93 -17.93 -5.79
C PHE A 366 25.78 -19.33 -5.19
N SER A 367 26.83 -19.89 -4.57
CA SER A 367 26.80 -21.25 -4.05
C SER A 367 25.88 -21.42 -2.82
N GLY A 368 25.53 -20.32 -2.15
CA GLY A 368 24.68 -20.31 -0.96
C GLY A 368 23.18 -20.10 -1.22
N PHE A 369 22.73 -19.99 -2.48
CA PHE A 369 21.33 -19.80 -2.82
C PHE A 369 20.67 -21.16 -3.08
N GLU A 370 19.50 -21.40 -2.46
CA GLU A 370 18.81 -22.70 -2.51
C GLU A 370 18.37 -23.08 -3.93
N GLU A 371 17.96 -22.09 -4.75
CA GLU A 371 17.60 -22.27 -6.15
C GLU A 371 18.03 -21.07 -7.01
N ILE A 372 18.36 -21.32 -8.28
CA ILE A 372 18.51 -20.30 -9.33
C ILE A 372 17.57 -20.70 -10.48
N PRO A 373 16.27 -20.43 -10.34
CA PRO A 373 15.24 -21.03 -11.18
C PRO A 373 15.38 -20.67 -12.66
N GLY A 374 15.23 -21.66 -13.53
CA GLY A 374 15.24 -21.44 -14.99
C GLY A 374 16.59 -21.03 -15.58
N CYS A 375 17.68 -21.18 -14.82
CA CYS A 375 19.03 -20.91 -15.29
C CYS A 375 19.43 -21.87 -16.44
N ALA A 376 19.93 -21.30 -17.53
CA ALA A 376 20.41 -22.05 -18.71
C ALA A 376 21.95 -22.16 -18.77
N LEU A 377 22.68 -21.69 -17.74
CA LEU A 377 24.13 -21.83 -17.64
C LEU A 377 24.47 -23.12 -16.89
N GLY A 378 25.08 -24.08 -17.59
CA GLY A 378 25.51 -25.36 -17.02
C GLY A 378 25.41 -26.52 -18.02
N ALA A 379 25.94 -27.69 -17.64
CA ALA A 379 25.91 -28.90 -18.47
C ALA A 379 24.53 -29.57 -18.51
N VAL A 380 23.65 -29.26 -17.54
CA VAL A 380 22.30 -29.82 -17.45
C VAL A 380 21.31 -28.66 -17.37
N LYS A 381 20.41 -28.59 -18.35
CA LYS A 381 19.31 -27.62 -18.38
C LYS A 381 18.48 -27.80 -17.10
N GLU A 382 18.13 -26.70 -16.42
CA GLU A 382 17.37 -26.69 -15.15
C GLU A 382 18.16 -27.07 -13.89
N HIS A 383 19.46 -27.38 -13.99
CA HIS A 383 20.38 -27.45 -12.84
C HIS A 383 21.38 -26.30 -12.90
N PRO A 384 21.30 -25.33 -12.00
CA PRO A 384 22.16 -24.16 -12.05
C PRO A 384 23.63 -24.53 -11.83
N ASP A 385 24.53 -23.90 -12.58
CA ASP A 385 25.96 -23.83 -12.26
C ASP A 385 26.25 -22.46 -11.60
N PRO A 386 26.29 -22.38 -10.26
CA PRO A 386 26.49 -21.12 -9.54
C PRO A 386 27.83 -20.47 -9.85
N VAL A 387 28.84 -21.26 -10.24
CA VAL A 387 30.18 -20.76 -10.59
C VAL A 387 30.15 -20.12 -11.96
N ALA A 388 29.53 -20.77 -12.94
CA ALA A 388 29.35 -20.18 -14.29
C ALA A 388 28.48 -18.92 -14.25
N ALA A 389 27.40 -18.94 -13.47
CA ALA A 389 26.56 -17.77 -13.23
C ALA A 389 27.34 -16.62 -12.59
N ALA A 390 28.09 -16.87 -11.52
CA ALA A 390 28.92 -15.85 -10.88
C ALA A 390 29.99 -15.29 -11.83
N ALA A 391 30.59 -16.14 -12.67
CA ALA A 391 31.57 -15.73 -13.67
C ALA A 391 30.95 -14.83 -14.76
N LYS A 392 29.73 -15.14 -15.22
CA LYS A 392 28.99 -14.34 -16.22
C LYS A 392 28.74 -12.91 -15.73
N TRP A 393 28.40 -12.76 -14.45
CA TRP A 393 28.01 -11.47 -13.86
C TRP A 393 29.16 -10.74 -13.18
N LYS A 394 30.35 -11.34 -13.11
CA LYS A 394 31.54 -10.72 -12.52
C LYS A 394 31.81 -9.34 -13.10
N GLY A 395 32.08 -8.38 -12.22
CA GLY A 395 32.44 -7.01 -12.60
C GLY A 395 31.25 -6.15 -13.04
N ARG A 396 30.02 -6.66 -12.99
CA ARG A 396 28.79 -5.92 -13.32
C ARG A 396 28.00 -5.67 -12.04
N LEU A 397 27.22 -4.60 -11.97
CA LEU A 397 26.20 -4.45 -10.93
C LEU A 397 24.96 -5.27 -11.34
N ILE A 398 24.44 -6.06 -10.41
CA ILE A 398 23.25 -6.91 -10.63
C ILE A 398 22.16 -6.63 -9.60
N SER A 399 21.00 -7.21 -9.86
CA SER A 399 19.85 -7.37 -8.98
C SER A 399 19.38 -8.82 -8.99
N GLY A 400 18.44 -9.16 -8.12
CA GLY A 400 17.74 -10.45 -8.19
C GLY A 400 16.84 -10.57 -9.42
N GLN A 401 16.37 -11.79 -9.68
CA GLN A 401 15.31 -12.04 -10.66
C GLN A 401 13.96 -12.20 -9.97
N TRP A 402 12.91 -11.69 -10.60
CA TRP A 402 11.54 -11.84 -10.12
C TRP A 402 10.64 -12.43 -11.20
N TRP A 403 10.07 -13.60 -10.94
CA TRP A 403 9.38 -14.40 -11.96
C TRP A 403 8.06 -15.05 -11.50
N ARG A 404 7.76 -15.05 -10.20
CA ARG A 404 6.70 -15.90 -9.62
C ARG A 404 5.27 -15.38 -9.81
N TRP A 405 5.09 -14.10 -10.17
CA TRP A 405 3.78 -13.41 -10.12
C TRP A 405 3.34 -12.76 -11.44
N TYR A 406 4.23 -12.64 -12.42
CA TYR A 406 3.94 -11.95 -13.67
C TYR A 406 3.61 -12.94 -14.79
N SER A 407 2.48 -12.71 -15.46
CA SER A 407 1.98 -13.54 -16.55
C SER A 407 2.58 -13.19 -17.91
N THR A 408 3.32 -12.09 -18.00
CA THR A 408 3.91 -11.57 -19.23
C THR A 408 5.34 -11.12 -19.00
N TYR A 409 6.15 -11.17 -20.06
CA TYR A 409 7.51 -10.66 -20.11
C TYR A 409 7.66 -9.95 -21.46
N PRO A 410 8.33 -8.78 -21.55
CA PRO A 410 8.42 -8.06 -22.81
C PRO A 410 9.08 -8.91 -23.91
N ASP A 411 8.40 -9.05 -25.06
CA ASP A 411 8.86 -9.85 -26.20
C ASP A 411 10.28 -9.46 -26.65
N ASP A 412 10.62 -8.16 -26.56
CA ASP A 412 11.95 -7.63 -26.94
C ASP A 412 13.08 -8.10 -26.03
N LEU A 413 12.75 -8.61 -24.84
CA LEU A 413 13.70 -9.06 -23.82
C LEU A 413 13.83 -10.58 -23.75
N GLU A 414 12.95 -11.35 -24.40
CA GLU A 414 12.91 -12.81 -24.29
C GLU A 414 14.22 -13.50 -24.69
N ALA A 415 14.95 -12.92 -25.65
CA ALA A 415 16.21 -13.49 -26.15
C ALA A 415 17.31 -13.57 -25.07
N ASP A 416 17.37 -12.60 -24.16
CA ASP A 416 18.39 -12.51 -23.11
C ASP A 416 17.96 -13.22 -21.81
N LEU A 417 16.67 -13.55 -21.69
CA LEU A 417 16.06 -14.07 -20.48
C LEU A 417 16.73 -15.37 -19.95
N PRO A 418 17.12 -16.37 -20.77
CA PRO A 418 17.71 -17.61 -20.26
C PRO A 418 18.99 -17.41 -19.44
N GLU A 419 19.84 -16.46 -19.82
CA GLU A 419 21.06 -16.14 -19.07
C GLU A 419 20.77 -15.28 -17.84
N ARG A 420 19.79 -14.37 -17.93
CA ARG A 420 19.36 -13.52 -16.82
C ARG A 420 18.61 -14.29 -15.73
N ARG A 421 18.01 -15.43 -16.07
CA ARG A 421 17.48 -16.41 -15.11
C ARG A 421 18.56 -17.12 -14.30
N CYS A 422 19.84 -16.87 -14.58
CA CYS A 422 20.96 -17.34 -13.74
C CYS A 422 21.36 -16.33 -12.66
N LEU A 423 20.39 -15.58 -12.13
CA LEU A 423 20.55 -14.67 -11.00
C LEU A 423 19.81 -15.23 -9.78
N PRO A 424 20.22 -14.87 -8.55
CA PRO A 424 19.44 -15.18 -7.34
C PRO A 424 17.98 -14.71 -7.43
N ASP A 425 17.08 -15.39 -6.71
CA ASP A 425 15.72 -14.90 -6.55
C ASP A 425 15.75 -13.50 -5.89
N HIS A 426 14.82 -12.64 -6.30
CA HIS A 426 14.62 -11.32 -5.74
C HIS A 426 14.65 -11.32 -4.21
N ASP A 427 13.93 -12.22 -3.56
CA ASP A 427 13.77 -12.24 -2.11
C ASP A 427 15.09 -12.54 -1.38
N ASP A 428 16.07 -13.14 -2.07
CA ASP A 428 17.38 -13.42 -1.52
C ASP A 428 18.30 -12.17 -1.49
N VAL A 429 17.97 -11.14 -2.28
CA VAL A 429 18.81 -9.95 -2.49
C VAL A 429 18.12 -8.67 -2.04
N ALA A 430 16.81 -8.57 -2.26
CA ALA A 430 16.01 -7.37 -2.09
C ALA A 430 15.90 -6.93 -0.63
N VAL A 431 15.75 -5.62 -0.43
CA VAL A 431 15.59 -4.99 0.88
C VAL A 431 14.46 -3.97 0.80
N ASP A 432 13.24 -4.48 0.95
CA ASP A 432 12.01 -3.76 0.58
C ASP A 432 11.28 -3.16 1.78
N LYS A 433 11.50 -3.73 2.96
CA LYS A 433 10.78 -3.37 4.19
C LYS A 433 11.71 -3.06 5.36
N PRO A 434 11.24 -2.37 6.42
CA PRO A 434 12.09 -1.94 7.53
C PRO A 434 12.70 -3.08 8.36
N ALA A 435 12.06 -4.25 8.35
CA ALA A 435 12.48 -5.43 9.09
C ALA A 435 12.29 -6.70 8.24
N GLY A 436 13.26 -7.60 8.29
CA GLY A 436 13.30 -8.81 7.47
C GLY A 436 14.67 -9.46 7.55
N ARG A 437 14.88 -10.51 6.77
CA ARG A 437 16.17 -11.16 6.54
C ARG A 437 16.21 -11.65 5.09
N ASN A 438 17.40 -11.79 4.53
CA ASN A 438 17.61 -12.39 3.22
C ASN A 438 18.93 -13.18 3.22
N ALA A 439 19.30 -13.79 2.09
CA ALA A 439 20.52 -14.61 1.99
C ALA A 439 21.81 -13.81 2.29
N LEU A 440 21.78 -12.49 2.08
CA LEU A 440 22.93 -11.60 2.25
C LEU A 440 23.00 -10.93 3.62
N SER A 441 21.95 -11.01 4.45
CA SER A 441 21.89 -10.27 5.72
C SER A 441 20.95 -10.90 6.73
N ASP A 442 21.46 -11.01 7.96
CA ASP A 442 20.66 -11.23 9.16
C ASP A 442 19.70 -10.05 9.44
N GLU A 443 18.81 -10.20 10.41
CA GLU A 443 17.79 -9.18 10.71
C GLU A 443 18.36 -7.78 10.98
N ARG A 444 19.50 -7.74 11.68
CA ARG A 444 20.17 -6.49 12.03
C ARG A 444 20.88 -5.88 10.82
N GLY A 445 21.49 -6.71 9.97
CA GLY A 445 22.08 -6.33 8.69
C GLY A 445 21.03 -5.78 7.74
N TYR A 446 19.90 -6.47 7.62
CA TYR A 446 18.79 -6.10 6.76
C TYR A 446 18.20 -4.75 7.15
N SER A 447 17.91 -4.55 8.45
CA SER A 447 17.41 -3.26 8.96
C SER A 447 18.38 -2.09 8.70
N ARG A 448 19.70 -2.33 8.81
CA ARG A 448 20.72 -1.31 8.47
C ARG A 448 20.76 -1.03 6.97
N GLN A 449 20.67 -2.07 6.14
CA GLN A 449 20.61 -1.94 4.69
C GLN A 449 19.37 -1.15 4.26
N PHE A 450 18.21 -1.45 4.85
CA PHE A 450 16.97 -0.73 4.57
C PHE A 450 17.13 0.76 4.87
N ALA A 451 17.65 1.12 6.05
CA ALA A 451 17.85 2.52 6.41
C ALA A 451 18.79 3.25 5.43
N LEU A 452 19.89 2.61 5.02
CA LEU A 452 20.84 3.16 4.05
C LEU A 452 20.23 3.33 2.65
N ARG A 453 19.48 2.32 2.17
CA ARG A 453 18.86 2.30 0.85
C ARG A 453 17.71 3.30 0.76
N LYS A 454 16.86 3.36 1.80
CA LYS A 454 15.80 4.37 1.94
C LYS A 454 16.38 5.78 1.89
N GLU A 455 17.42 6.05 2.68
CA GLU A 455 18.08 7.36 2.70
C GLU A 455 18.62 7.77 1.31
N ALA A 456 19.27 6.83 0.61
CA ALA A 456 19.81 7.08 -0.72
C ALA A 456 18.71 7.32 -1.76
N ALA A 457 17.65 6.52 -1.75
CA ALA A 457 16.48 6.70 -2.61
C ALA A 457 15.83 8.06 -2.38
N THR A 458 15.55 8.44 -1.12
CA THR A 458 15.00 9.75 -0.77
C THR A 458 15.88 10.89 -1.28
N ARG A 459 17.21 10.83 -1.07
CA ARG A 459 18.12 11.86 -1.58
C ARG A 459 18.15 11.92 -3.10
N HIS A 460 18.16 10.78 -3.78
CA HIS A 460 18.22 10.72 -5.23
C HIS A 460 16.96 11.30 -5.85
N ILE A 461 15.78 10.87 -5.38
CA ILE A 461 14.49 11.41 -5.82
C ILE A 461 14.42 12.91 -5.58
N LYS A 462 14.93 13.39 -4.44
CA LYS A 462 14.99 14.83 -4.15
C LYS A 462 15.88 15.60 -5.13
N GLN A 463 17.02 15.04 -5.54
CA GLN A 463 17.89 15.65 -6.56
C GLN A 463 17.22 15.69 -7.93
N ILE A 464 16.52 14.62 -8.30
CA ILE A 464 15.75 14.56 -9.54
C ILE A 464 14.64 15.60 -9.51
N TYR A 465 13.86 15.67 -8.43
CA TYR A 465 12.77 16.65 -8.30
C TYR A 465 13.27 18.10 -8.32
N ALA A 466 14.43 18.39 -7.74
CA ALA A 466 15.00 19.74 -7.81
C ALA A 466 15.45 20.14 -9.23
N ALA A 467 15.68 19.17 -10.13
CA ALA A 467 16.13 19.39 -11.50
C ALA A 467 15.02 19.24 -12.56
N TRP A 468 13.93 18.54 -12.22
CA TRP A 468 12.78 18.32 -13.09
C TRP A 468 11.92 19.58 -13.18
#